data_AF-A0A7W8XRM7-F1
#
_entry.id   AF-A0A7W8XRM7-F1
#
_cell.length_a   1.000
_cell.length_b   1.000
_cell.length_c   1.000
_cell.angle_alpha   90.00
_cell.angle_beta   90.00
_cell.angle_gamma   90.00
#
_symmetry.space_group_name_H-M   'P 1'
#
loop_
_entity.id
_entity.type
_entity.pdbx_description
1 polymer ?
#
loop_
_entity_poly.entity_id
_entity_poly.type
_entity_poly.pdbx_seq_one_letter_code
_entity_poly.pdbx_strand_id
1 'polypeptide(L)'
;MASGTSYHGIEDDRTNGVKHGLFEIREKARQFIASENMSGGTHWEVLDPNLKIQVPRCAVPLTAKWVPKTYGLSAPNVAVTCSRTIDGSSERHWDVFVPVSSKR
;
A
#
# COMPACT_ATOMS: atom_id res chain seq x y z
N MET A 1 32.14 17.43 -7.71
CA MET A 1 30.82 17.39 -7.06
C MET A 1 30.11 16.14 -7.58
N ALA A 2 30.03 15.09 -6.78
CA ALA A 2 29.33 13.87 -7.19
C ALA A 2 27.82 14.14 -7.06
N SER A 3 27.13 14.27 -8.18
CA SER A 3 25.67 14.19 -8.21
C SER A 3 25.28 12.77 -7.83
N GLY A 4 25.10 12.55 -6.53
CA GLY A 4 24.45 11.34 -6.04
C GLY A 4 23.00 11.39 -6.49
N THR A 5 22.63 10.53 -7.43
CA THR A 5 21.24 10.16 -7.64
C THR A 5 20.73 9.60 -6.31
N SER A 6 19.93 10.38 -5.57
CA SER A 6 19.17 9.83 -4.44
C SER A 6 18.16 8.86 -5.02
N TYR A 7 18.39 7.56 -4.83
CA TYR A 7 17.34 6.57 -5.01
C TYR A 7 16.32 6.86 -3.92
N HIS A 8 15.25 7.58 -4.26
CA HIS A 8 14.13 7.80 -3.36
C HIS A 8 13.42 6.46 -3.18
N GLY A 9 13.78 5.76 -2.10
CA GLY A 9 13.12 4.54 -1.68
C GLY A 9 11.67 4.83 -1.27
N ILE A 10 10.90 3.79 -1.03
CA ILE A 10 9.51 3.94 -0.56
C ILE A 10 9.42 4.70 0.77
N GLU A 11 10.49 4.71 1.56
CA GLU A 11 10.63 5.50 2.78
C GLU A 11 10.50 7.01 2.53
N ASP A 12 10.92 7.50 1.37
CA ASP A 12 10.79 8.90 0.99
C ASP A 12 9.41 9.22 0.37
N ASP A 13 8.65 8.20 -0.02
CA ASP A 13 7.35 8.37 -0.68
C ASP A 13 6.21 8.59 0.32
N ARG A 14 6.27 9.75 0.98
CA ARG A 14 5.32 10.19 2.02
C ARG A 14 4.11 10.92 1.44
N THR A 15 2.98 10.80 2.14
CA THR A 15 1.77 11.56 1.87
C THR A 15 2.06 13.07 1.95
N ASN A 16 1.53 13.82 0.98
CA ASN A 16 1.61 15.27 0.95
C ASN A 16 0.22 15.90 0.74
N GLY A 17 0.15 17.19 0.40
CA GLY A 17 -1.12 17.90 0.22
C GLY A 17 -2.05 17.29 -0.83
N VAL A 18 -1.49 16.64 -1.87
CA VAL A 18 -2.25 16.17 -3.05
C VAL A 18 -2.16 14.67 -3.29
N LYS A 19 -1.05 14.03 -2.93
CA LYS A 19 -0.77 12.61 -3.20
C LYS A 19 -0.77 11.82 -1.91
N HIS A 20 -1.31 10.60 -1.95
CA HIS A 20 -1.08 9.64 -0.89
C HIS A 20 0.24 8.90 -1.10
N GLY A 21 1.06 8.82 -0.05
CA GLY A 21 2.37 8.19 -0.11
C GLY A 21 2.27 6.68 -0.12
N LEU A 22 3.09 6.02 -0.94
CA LEU A 22 3.21 4.57 -0.95
C LEU A 22 3.73 4.03 0.39
N PHE A 23 4.45 4.84 1.17
CA PHE A 23 4.81 4.46 2.53
C PHE A 23 3.58 4.20 3.41
N GLU A 24 2.65 5.16 3.50
CA GLU A 24 1.48 5.01 4.37
C GLU A 24 0.57 3.86 3.90
N ILE A 25 0.55 3.61 2.58
CA ILE A 25 -0.12 2.44 2.00
C ILE A 25 0.54 1.14 2.49
N ARG A 26 1.87 1.03 2.42
CA ARG A 26 2.61 -0.14 2.93
C ARG A 26 2.41 -0.32 4.43
N GLU A 27 2.43 0.75 5.21
CA GLU A 27 2.20 0.69 6.67
C GLU A 27 0.78 0.19 7.00
N LYS A 28 -0.23 0.62 6.23
CA LYS A 28 -1.58 0.09 6.41
C LYS A 28 -1.67 -1.41 6.11
N ALA A 29 -1.00 -1.87 5.05
CA ALA A 29 -0.90 -3.29 4.76
C ALA A 29 -0.16 -4.05 5.88
N ARG A 30 0.91 -3.48 6.46
CA ARG A 30 1.64 -4.06 7.61
C ARG A 30 0.77 -4.21 8.83
N GLN A 31 -0.05 -3.21 9.16
CA GLN A 31 -0.99 -3.29 10.28
C GLN A 31 -2.01 -4.42 10.09
N PHE A 32 -2.55 -4.56 8.87
CA PHE A 32 -3.47 -5.65 8.54
C PHE A 32 -2.79 -7.01 8.68
N ILE A 33 -1.61 -7.19 8.08
CA ILE A 33 -0.86 -8.45 8.14
C ILE A 33 -0.42 -8.80 9.56
N ALA A 34 -0.04 -7.82 10.39
CA ALA A 34 0.27 -8.08 11.79
C ALA A 34 -0.93 -8.69 12.51
N SER A 35 -2.14 -8.19 12.26
CA SER A 35 -3.37 -8.76 12.81
C SER A 35 -3.63 -10.19 12.30
N GLU A 36 -3.45 -10.44 11.00
CA GLU A 36 -3.64 -11.76 10.39
C GLU A 36 -2.60 -12.79 10.88
N ASN A 37 -1.36 -12.36 11.10
CA ASN A 37 -0.30 -13.19 11.66
C ASN A 37 -0.63 -13.59 13.11
N MET A 38 -1.08 -12.64 13.92
CA MET A 38 -1.48 -12.90 15.31
C MET A 38 -2.72 -13.82 15.39
N SER A 39 -3.73 -13.59 14.56
CA SER A 39 -4.98 -14.36 14.61
C SER A 39 -4.84 -15.76 14.01
N GLY A 40 -4.07 -15.89 12.92
CA GLY A 40 -3.94 -17.14 12.17
C GLY A 40 -2.70 -17.98 12.52
N GLY A 41 -1.80 -17.48 13.38
CA GLY A 41 -0.50 -18.13 13.62
C GLY A 41 0.35 -18.20 12.35
N THR A 42 0.24 -17.20 11.48
CA THR A 42 0.93 -17.14 10.19
C THR A 42 2.13 -16.20 10.24
N HIS A 43 2.99 -16.26 9.22
CA HIS A 43 4.23 -15.48 9.12
C HIS A 43 4.33 -14.76 7.77
N TRP A 44 3.32 -13.95 7.45
CA TRP A 44 3.33 -13.11 6.26
C TRP A 44 4.22 -11.87 6.46
N GLU A 45 4.95 -11.49 5.41
CA GLU A 45 5.70 -10.26 5.30
C GLU A 45 5.14 -9.39 4.17
N VAL A 46 5.00 -8.10 4.45
CA VAL A 46 4.56 -7.10 3.48
C VAL A 46 5.75 -6.60 2.67
N LEU A 47 5.63 -6.70 1.35
CA LEU A 47 6.60 -6.18 0.39
C LEU A 47 6.23 -4.77 -0.07
N ASP A 48 7.08 -4.15 -0.87
CA ASP A 48 6.79 -2.83 -1.41
C ASP A 48 5.68 -2.89 -2.49
N PRO A 49 4.69 -1.97 -2.46
CA PRO A 49 3.82 -1.74 -3.60
C PRO A 49 4.61 -1.33 -4.84
N ASN A 50 3.97 -1.43 -6.01
CA ASN A 50 4.56 -0.94 -7.26
C ASN A 50 4.88 0.56 -7.16
N LEU A 51 6.16 0.91 -7.18
CA LEU A 51 6.67 2.29 -7.03
C LEU A 51 6.24 3.26 -8.14
N LYS A 52 5.61 2.74 -9.22
CA LYS A 52 5.04 3.57 -10.29
C LYS A 52 3.62 4.05 -9.98
N ILE A 53 2.99 3.55 -8.92
CA ILE A 53 1.64 3.94 -8.53
C ILE A 53 1.66 5.36 -7.97
N GLN A 54 0.73 6.19 -8.43
CA GLN A 54 0.42 7.47 -7.83
C GLN A 54 -1.09 7.57 -7.68
N VAL A 55 -1.53 7.85 -6.45
CA VAL A 55 -2.94 7.99 -6.12
C VAL A 55 -3.19 9.31 -5.39
N PRO A 56 -4.36 9.95 -5.58
CA PRO A 56 -4.70 11.15 -4.83
C PRO A 56 -4.75 10.89 -3.33
N ARG A 57 -4.47 11.92 -2.53
CA ARG A 57 -4.54 11.83 -1.07
C ARG A 57 -5.92 11.35 -0.62
N CYS A 58 -5.94 10.36 0.27
CA CYS A 58 -7.18 9.92 0.88
C CYS A 58 -7.69 10.96 1.91
N ALA A 59 -8.98 11.27 1.83
CA ALA A 59 -9.67 12.17 2.78
C ALA A 59 -10.26 11.42 3.98
N VAL A 60 -10.21 10.10 3.98
CA VAL A 60 -10.70 9.21 5.04
C VAL A 60 -9.62 8.20 5.42
N PRO A 61 -9.71 7.53 6.58
CA PRO A 61 -8.79 6.47 6.93
C PRO A 61 -8.79 5.34 5.90
N LEU A 62 -7.60 4.82 5.58
CA LEU A 62 -7.45 3.66 4.71
C LEU A 62 -8.04 2.41 5.36
N THR A 63 -8.58 1.53 4.53
CA THR A 63 -8.96 0.17 4.92
C THR A 63 -8.06 -0.85 4.23
N ALA A 64 -8.05 -2.08 4.74
CA ALA A 64 -7.23 -3.15 4.20
C ALA A 64 -7.99 -4.48 4.25
N LYS A 65 -7.82 -5.32 3.22
CA LYS A 65 -8.37 -6.67 3.14
C LYS A 65 -7.53 -7.55 2.24
N TRP A 66 -7.62 -8.87 2.40
CA TRP A 66 -7.08 -9.81 1.42
C TRP A 66 -7.70 -9.59 0.04
N VAL A 67 -6.86 -9.61 -1.01
CA VAL A 67 -7.36 -9.68 -2.39
C VAL A 67 -7.90 -11.09 -2.65
N PRO A 68 -9.14 -11.24 -3.17
CA PRO A 68 -9.69 -12.54 -3.53
C PRO A 68 -8.84 -13.24 -4.61
N LYS A 69 -8.67 -14.56 -4.51
CA LYS A 69 -7.92 -15.35 -5.49
C LYS A 69 -8.45 -15.22 -6.93
N THR A 70 -9.72 -14.87 -7.09
CA THR A 70 -10.38 -14.66 -8.39
C THR A 70 -9.80 -13.49 -9.19
N TYR A 71 -8.98 -12.62 -8.57
CA TYR A 71 -8.31 -11.52 -9.25
C TYR A 71 -7.10 -11.98 -10.09
N GLY A 72 -6.70 -13.25 -9.99
CA GLY A 72 -5.66 -13.83 -10.85
C GLY A 72 -4.24 -13.28 -10.60
N LEU A 73 -3.98 -12.71 -9.42
CA LEU A 73 -2.65 -12.22 -9.05
C LEU A 73 -1.70 -13.40 -8.81
N SER A 74 -0.45 -13.24 -9.24
CA SER A 74 0.59 -14.28 -9.14
C SER A 74 1.03 -14.58 -7.70
N ALA A 75 0.72 -13.69 -6.76
CA ALA A 75 1.03 -13.84 -5.34
C ALA A 75 -0.13 -13.30 -4.48
N PRO A 76 -0.23 -13.71 -3.19
CA PRO A 76 -1.14 -13.08 -2.25
C PRO A 76 -0.88 -11.58 -2.13
N ASN A 77 -1.93 -10.80 -2.09
CA ASN A 77 -1.88 -9.35 -1.98
C ASN A 77 -2.90 -8.87 -0.95
N VAL A 78 -2.59 -7.73 -0.33
CA VAL A 78 -3.54 -6.93 0.47
C VAL A 78 -4.02 -5.78 -0.40
N ALA A 79 -5.33 -5.62 -0.54
CA ALA A 79 -5.92 -4.42 -1.08
C ALA A 79 -5.97 -3.36 0.02
N VAL A 80 -5.26 -2.26 -0.17
CA VAL A 80 -5.38 -1.06 0.64
C VAL A 80 -6.28 -0.07 -0.10
N THR A 81 -7.39 0.28 0.52
CA THR A 81 -8.48 1.01 -0.13
C THR A 81 -8.62 2.39 0.46
N CYS A 82 -8.80 3.38 -0.41
CA CYS A 82 -9.36 4.68 -0.09
C CYS A 82 -10.75 4.81 -0.69
N SER A 83 -11.78 4.93 0.15
CA SER A 83 -13.16 5.09 -0.32
C SER A 83 -13.53 6.52 -0.70
N ARG A 84 -12.73 7.51 -0.28
CA ARG A 84 -12.94 8.92 -0.62
C ARG A 84 -11.63 9.70 -0.61
N THR A 85 -11.25 10.26 -1.76
CA THR A 85 -10.11 11.17 -1.90
C THR A 85 -10.47 12.60 -1.55
N ILE A 86 -9.46 13.48 -1.48
CA ILE A 86 -9.67 14.92 -1.31
C ILE A 86 -10.44 15.51 -2.49
N ASP A 87 -11.21 16.58 -2.23
CA ASP A 87 -11.97 17.27 -3.27
C ASP A 87 -11.07 17.80 -4.39
N GLY A 88 -11.58 17.77 -5.63
CA GLY A 88 -10.81 18.17 -6.82
C GLY A 88 -9.85 17.10 -7.36
N SER A 89 -9.76 15.92 -6.73
CA SER A 89 -9.00 14.78 -7.26
C SER A 89 -9.65 14.20 -8.52
N SER A 90 -8.82 13.74 -9.47
CA SER A 90 -9.26 13.04 -10.67
C SER A 90 -9.92 11.69 -10.36
N GLU A 91 -9.37 10.96 -9.39
CA GLU A 91 -9.87 9.68 -8.93
C GLU A 91 -10.50 9.84 -7.53
N ARG A 92 -11.76 9.41 -7.39
CA ARG A 92 -12.57 9.63 -6.17
C ARG A 92 -12.37 8.56 -5.10
N HIS A 93 -11.93 7.38 -5.51
CA HIS A 93 -11.64 6.22 -4.67
C HIS A 93 -10.60 5.38 -5.41
N TRP A 94 -9.79 4.63 -4.68
CA TRP A 94 -8.75 3.79 -5.28
C TRP A 94 -8.46 2.57 -4.41
N ASP A 95 -7.92 1.54 -5.06
CA ASP A 95 -7.36 0.35 -4.44
C ASP A 95 -5.91 0.19 -4.89
N VAL A 96 -5.00 0.02 -3.93
CA VAL A 96 -3.61 -0.35 -4.19
C VAL A 96 -3.36 -1.75 -3.67
N PHE A 97 -2.87 -2.62 -4.55
CA PHE A 97 -2.52 -4.00 -4.18
C PHE A 97 -1.08 -4.05 -3.72
N VAL A 98 -0.90 -4.44 -2.46
CA VAL A 98 0.40 -4.58 -1.81
C VAL A 98 0.74 -6.06 -1.72
N PRO A 99 1.83 -6.52 -2.37
CA PRO A 99 2.18 -7.93 -2.35
C PRO A 99 2.67 -8.38 -0.98
N VAL A 100 2.39 -9.63 -0.64
CA VAL A 100 2.92 -10.27 0.57
C VAL A 100 3.58 -11.60 0.25
N SER A 101 4.58 -11.96 1.03
CA SER A 101 5.26 -13.25 0.96
C SER A 101 5.08 -13.99 2.28
N SER A 102 4.97 -15.32 2.21
CA SER A 102 5.08 -16.15 3.42
C SER A 102 6.56 -16.36 3.72
N LYS A 103 6.99 -16.06 4.95
CA LYS A 103 8.27 -16.56 5.44
C LYS A 103 8.09 -18.03 5.80
N ARG A 104 8.81 -18.91 5.08
CA ARG A 104 9.00 -20.30 5.49
C ARG A 104 9.89 -20.37 6.72
#